data_AF-A0A412H5K5-F1
#
_entry.id   AF-A0A412H5K5-F1
#
_cell.length_a   1.000
_cell.length_b   1.000
_cell.length_c   1.000
_cell.angle_alpha   90.00
_cell.angle_beta   90.00
_cell.angle_gamma   90.00
#
_symmetry.space_group_name_H-M   'P 1'
#
loop_
_entity.id
_entity.type
_entity.pdbx_description
1 polymer ?
#
loop_
_entity_poly.entity_id
_entity_poly.type
_entity_poly.pdbx_seq_one_letter_code
_entity_poly.pdbx_strand_id
1 'polypeptide(L)'
;MKVYAHFLKSEKDGFQYRWRTLLQFGNSWDIIGSVVMKNPGSASLRDIAISEETLRKLSSFDDSTCAWHTFSADNTMILIEKLFVIKNGGKPLDGVIQIFNLFNIRNADLAQALKDGKRAKESVYSTIEDDIASMRTFSAPVYIGWGGLGNLLEFEQQANQYFAFIKNELRQDYLWHDFSRNLFYHPQYLLGRGKNRKHSKWLLNAFCANSTDAATDFAWVPPITIDRAQIIDAVKERTDASKWYEKCRFQFYQGLQVTFDKKTVNIRFVERSENRTFTPRDYHGKAYQMATKILLENFGYIGPENAWIGRKQYASFGANVADISDGIMKELASITSTLKRKAVLL
;
A
#
# COMPACT_ATOMS: atom_id res chain seq x y z
N MET A 1 -0.04 -10.32 2.58
CA MET A 1 -1.45 -10.01 2.86
C MET A 1 -2.35 -10.71 1.84
N LYS A 2 -3.33 -11.49 2.30
CA LYS A 2 -4.41 -12.03 1.47
C LYS A 2 -5.64 -11.13 1.64
N VAL A 3 -6.42 -10.92 0.57
CA VAL A 3 -7.56 -9.98 0.58
C VAL A 3 -8.82 -10.72 0.17
N TYR A 4 -9.83 -10.68 1.05
CA TYR A 4 -11.15 -11.25 0.82
C TYR A 4 -12.21 -10.17 0.95
N ALA A 5 -13.28 -10.24 0.17
CA ALA A 5 -14.43 -9.36 0.34
C ALA A 5 -15.69 -10.00 -0.24
N HIS A 6 -16.84 -9.55 0.22
CA HIS A 6 -18.08 -9.77 -0.51
C HIS A 6 -18.11 -8.91 -1.77
N PHE A 7 -18.77 -9.44 -2.80
CA PHE A 7 -18.86 -8.78 -4.09
C PHE A 7 -20.17 -9.10 -4.80
N LEU A 8 -20.78 -8.08 -5.39
CA LEU A 8 -22.00 -8.21 -6.18
C LEU A 8 -21.87 -7.36 -7.45
N LYS A 9 -22.16 -7.97 -8.61
CA LYS A 9 -22.47 -7.24 -9.84
C LYS A 9 -23.99 -7.19 -9.95
N SER A 10 -24.56 -6.01 -9.75
CA SER A 10 -26.01 -5.82 -9.71
C SER A 10 -26.58 -5.68 -11.11
N GLU A 11 -27.58 -6.49 -11.44
CA GLU A 11 -28.38 -6.33 -12.66
C GLU A 11 -29.45 -5.23 -12.51
N LYS A 12 -29.85 -4.87 -11.28
CA LYS A 12 -30.93 -3.90 -11.00
C LYS A 12 -30.57 -2.45 -11.33
N ASP A 13 -29.30 -2.12 -11.17
CA ASP A 13 -28.76 -0.77 -11.36
C ASP A 13 -27.42 -0.74 -12.13
N GLY A 14 -26.88 -1.91 -12.49
CA GLY A 14 -25.65 -2.02 -13.28
C GLY A 14 -24.38 -1.73 -12.49
N PHE A 15 -24.46 -1.53 -11.17
CA PHE A 15 -23.31 -1.20 -10.34
C PHE A 15 -22.58 -2.43 -9.79
N GLN A 16 -21.35 -2.20 -9.37
CA GLN A 16 -20.54 -3.20 -8.66
C GLN A 16 -20.41 -2.79 -7.20
N TYR A 17 -20.72 -3.72 -6.30
CA TYR A 17 -20.64 -3.51 -4.86
C TYR A 17 -19.54 -4.37 -4.27
N ARG A 18 -18.82 -3.80 -3.30
CA ARG A 18 -17.83 -4.52 -2.49
C ARG A 18 -17.87 -4.01 -1.06
N TRP A 19 -18.09 -4.91 -0.12
CA TRP A 19 -18.18 -4.61 1.30
C TRP A 19 -17.44 -5.67 2.13
N ARG A 20 -17.32 -5.43 3.44
CA ARG A 20 -16.73 -6.38 4.38
C ARG A 20 -15.35 -6.90 3.94
N THR A 21 -14.42 -5.99 3.63
CA THR A 21 -13.12 -6.42 3.12
C THR A 21 -12.22 -6.86 4.27
N LEU A 22 -11.65 -8.05 4.17
CA LEU A 22 -10.72 -8.64 5.14
C LEU A 22 -9.30 -8.63 4.57
N LEU A 23 -8.36 -8.13 5.36
CA LEU A 23 -6.92 -8.18 5.11
C LEU A 23 -6.30 -9.19 6.07
N GLN A 24 -5.96 -10.38 5.58
CA GLN A 24 -5.30 -11.41 6.39
C GLN A 24 -3.78 -11.29 6.29
N PHE A 25 -3.13 -11.28 7.45
CA PHE A 25 -1.68 -11.31 7.64
C PHE A 25 -1.30 -12.57 8.41
N GLY A 26 -0.15 -13.16 8.08
CA GLY A 26 0.28 -14.42 8.69
C GLY A 26 -0.73 -15.56 8.47
N ASN A 27 -0.95 -16.34 9.52
CA ASN A 27 -1.82 -17.52 9.53
C ASN A 27 -3.00 -17.39 10.49
N SER A 28 -2.96 -16.44 11.43
CA SER A 28 -4.06 -16.20 12.36
C SER A 28 -5.29 -15.63 11.64
N TRP A 29 -6.46 -15.93 12.22
CA TRP A 29 -7.76 -15.39 11.83
C TRP A 29 -8.34 -14.45 12.90
N ASP A 30 -7.59 -14.19 13.97
CA ASP A 30 -8.01 -13.28 15.03
C ASP A 30 -8.10 -11.86 14.49
N ILE A 31 -9.14 -11.14 14.90
CA ILE A 31 -9.33 -9.75 14.49
C ILE A 31 -8.37 -8.88 15.30
N ILE A 32 -7.40 -8.29 14.60
CA ILE A 32 -6.35 -7.44 15.19
C ILE A 32 -6.61 -5.94 14.95
N GLY A 33 -7.65 -5.60 14.17
CA GLY A 33 -8.06 -4.24 13.98
C GLY A 33 -9.14 -4.05 12.92
N SER A 34 -9.69 -2.85 12.87
CA SER A 34 -10.67 -2.45 11.84
C SER A 34 -10.42 -1.04 11.35
N VAL A 35 -10.88 -0.74 10.14
CA VAL A 35 -10.86 0.60 9.55
C VAL A 35 -12.24 0.93 9.01
N VAL A 36 -12.76 2.12 9.31
CA VAL A 36 -13.95 2.66 8.63
C VAL A 36 -13.52 3.79 7.72
N MET A 37 -13.85 3.71 6.43
CA MET A 37 -13.32 4.64 5.44
C MET A 37 -14.22 4.83 4.22
N LYS A 38 -13.78 5.69 3.30
CA LYS A 38 -14.30 5.74 1.93
C LYS A 38 -13.54 4.68 1.13
N ASN A 39 -14.18 3.60 0.67
CA ASN A 39 -13.45 2.57 -0.09
C ASN A 39 -14.06 2.25 -1.44
N PRO A 40 -14.16 3.24 -2.34
CA PRO A 40 -14.50 2.96 -3.72
C PRO A 40 -13.16 2.57 -4.38
N GLY A 41 -12.67 1.35 -4.05
CA GLY A 41 -11.31 0.91 -4.37
C GLY A 41 -11.17 0.41 -5.81
N SER A 42 -9.97 0.55 -6.37
CA SER A 42 -9.59 0.01 -7.69
C SER A 42 -9.20 -1.47 -7.66
N ALA A 43 -9.04 -2.04 -6.46
CA ALA A 43 -8.64 -3.43 -6.28
C ALA A 43 -9.50 -4.38 -7.14
N SER A 44 -8.82 -5.21 -7.90
CA SER A 44 -9.41 -6.08 -8.92
C SER A 44 -9.78 -7.42 -8.31
N LEU A 45 -10.96 -7.91 -8.69
CA LEU A 45 -11.40 -9.27 -8.42
C LEU A 45 -10.36 -10.24 -9.01
N ARG A 46 -9.96 -11.23 -8.23
CA ARG A 46 -9.10 -12.31 -8.71
C ARG A 46 -9.95 -13.55 -8.92
N ASP A 47 -9.72 -14.22 -10.04
CA ASP A 47 -10.37 -15.50 -10.34
C ASP A 47 -9.56 -16.64 -9.71
N ILE A 48 -9.52 -16.63 -8.37
CA ILE A 48 -8.83 -17.64 -7.57
C ILE A 48 -9.87 -18.27 -6.66
N ALA A 49 -10.05 -19.59 -6.80
CA ALA A 49 -10.92 -20.37 -5.95
C ALA A 49 -10.45 -20.31 -4.49
N ILE A 50 -11.39 -20.09 -3.57
CA ILE A 50 -11.15 -20.13 -2.14
C ILE A 50 -11.36 -21.57 -1.67
N SER A 51 -10.39 -22.14 -0.95
CA SER A 51 -10.54 -23.48 -0.37
C SER A 51 -11.71 -23.54 0.62
N GLU A 52 -12.35 -24.71 0.76
CA GLU A 52 -13.44 -24.91 1.73
C GLU A 52 -13.02 -24.56 3.17
N GLU A 53 -11.80 -24.93 3.57
CA GLU A 53 -11.28 -24.60 4.89
C GLU A 53 -11.24 -23.08 5.10
N THR A 54 -10.76 -22.34 4.11
CA THR A 54 -10.73 -20.88 4.15
C THR A 54 -12.14 -20.30 4.15
N LEU A 55 -13.07 -20.86 3.36
CA LEU A 55 -14.48 -20.43 3.36
C LEU A 55 -15.13 -20.60 4.73
N ARG A 56 -14.88 -21.72 5.44
CA ARG A 56 -15.38 -21.93 6.81
C ARG A 56 -14.81 -20.91 7.81
N LYS A 57 -13.58 -20.44 7.59
CA LYS A 57 -13.00 -19.35 8.40
C LYS A 57 -13.62 -18.00 8.03
N LEU A 58 -13.88 -17.75 6.75
CA LEU A 58 -14.51 -16.52 6.30
C LEU A 58 -15.96 -16.39 6.77
N SER A 59 -16.70 -17.50 6.82
CA SER A 59 -18.09 -17.52 7.31
C SER A 59 -18.23 -17.24 8.82
N SER A 60 -17.13 -17.20 9.59
CA SER A 60 -17.20 -16.75 10.98
C SER A 60 -17.15 -15.23 11.13
N PHE A 61 -16.89 -14.50 10.04
CA PHE A 61 -16.83 -13.04 10.10
C PHE A 61 -18.20 -12.41 10.03
N ASP A 62 -19.17 -12.96 9.30
CA ASP A 62 -20.58 -12.53 9.29
C ASP A 62 -21.54 -13.69 9.05
N ASP A 63 -22.82 -13.42 9.37
CA ASP A 63 -23.95 -14.30 9.06
C ASP A 63 -24.50 -14.07 7.62
N SER A 64 -23.73 -13.43 6.73
CA SER A 64 -24.19 -13.14 5.37
C SER A 64 -24.22 -14.40 4.52
N THR A 65 -25.25 -14.53 3.69
CA THR A 65 -25.30 -15.55 2.63
C THR A 65 -24.50 -15.13 1.39
N CYS A 66 -23.86 -13.96 1.42
CA CYS A 66 -23.15 -13.43 0.27
C CYS A 66 -21.81 -14.15 0.07
N ALA A 67 -21.47 -14.43 -1.19
CA ALA A 67 -20.24 -15.14 -1.51
C ALA A 67 -18.99 -14.30 -1.16
N TRP A 68 -17.95 -15.00 -0.72
CA TRP A 68 -16.63 -14.42 -0.52
C TRP A 68 -15.79 -14.54 -1.79
N HIS A 69 -15.03 -13.51 -2.10
CA HIS A 69 -14.15 -13.47 -3.27
C HIS A 69 -12.75 -12.99 -2.91
N THR A 70 -11.77 -13.38 -3.71
CA THR A 70 -10.39 -12.90 -3.56
C THR A 70 -10.14 -11.64 -4.37
N PHE A 71 -9.32 -10.73 -3.83
CA PHE A 71 -8.98 -9.47 -4.48
C PHE A 71 -7.46 -9.22 -4.49
N SER A 72 -7.01 -8.39 -5.42
CA SER A 72 -5.67 -7.79 -5.35
C SER A 72 -5.61 -6.76 -4.23
N ALA A 73 -4.51 -6.70 -3.48
CA ALA A 73 -4.21 -5.57 -2.62
C ALA A 73 -4.00 -4.28 -3.45
N ASP A 74 -4.56 -3.16 -2.99
CA ASP A 74 -4.26 -1.84 -3.55
C ASP A 74 -3.36 -1.00 -2.61
N ASN A 75 -2.96 0.18 -3.07
CA ASN A 75 -2.09 1.07 -2.29
C ASN A 75 -2.72 1.50 -0.95
N THR A 76 -4.05 1.59 -0.86
CA THR A 76 -4.72 1.94 0.40
C THR A 76 -4.60 0.81 1.41
N MET A 77 -4.82 -0.43 0.99
CA MET A 77 -4.67 -1.61 1.85
C MET A 77 -3.23 -1.76 2.37
N ILE A 78 -2.22 -1.45 1.54
CA ILE A 78 -0.80 -1.42 1.97
C ILE A 78 -0.55 -0.33 3.02
N LEU A 79 -1.24 0.80 2.96
CA LEU A 79 -1.12 1.85 3.98
C LEU A 79 -1.86 1.49 5.26
N ILE A 80 -2.96 0.74 5.18
CA ILE A 80 -3.65 0.18 6.35
C ILE A 80 -2.74 -0.83 7.06
N GLU A 81 -2.09 -1.73 6.34
CA GLU A 81 -1.06 -2.62 6.91
C GLU A 81 -0.01 -1.82 7.68
N LYS A 82 0.56 -0.76 7.07
CA LYS A 82 1.55 0.09 7.73
C LYS A 82 1.02 0.80 8.97
N LEU A 83 -0.23 1.27 8.94
CA LEU A 83 -0.87 1.92 10.09
C LEU A 83 -0.90 0.96 11.30
N PHE A 84 -1.32 -0.27 11.08
CA PHE A 84 -1.43 -1.26 12.15
C PHE A 84 -0.09 -1.86 12.55
N VAL A 85 0.88 -1.97 11.65
CA VAL A 85 2.28 -2.28 12.02
C VAL A 85 2.82 -1.24 12.99
N ILE A 86 2.61 0.05 12.72
CA ILE A 86 3.03 1.13 13.64
C ILE A 86 2.31 0.99 14.98
N LYS A 87 1.00 0.77 14.97
CA LYS A 87 0.22 0.54 16.20
C LYS A 87 0.70 -0.69 16.99
N ASN A 88 1.17 -1.73 16.30
CA ASN A 88 1.75 -2.93 16.90
C ASN A 88 3.24 -2.76 17.26
N GLY A 89 3.72 -1.52 17.44
CA GLY A 89 5.10 -1.23 17.83
C GLY A 89 6.14 -1.62 16.78
N GLY A 90 5.76 -1.64 15.49
CA GLY A 90 6.63 -2.01 14.37
C GLY A 90 6.76 -3.51 14.12
N LYS A 91 6.06 -4.36 14.88
CA LYS A 91 6.10 -5.82 14.71
C LYS A 91 5.28 -6.26 13.49
N PRO A 92 5.66 -7.37 12.82
CA PRO A 92 4.83 -8.00 11.80
C PRO A 92 3.42 -8.31 12.33
N LEU A 93 2.43 -8.22 11.44
CA LEU A 93 1.05 -8.55 11.76
C LEU A 93 0.79 -10.04 11.55
N ASP A 94 0.00 -10.63 12.44
CA ASP A 94 -0.55 -11.99 12.32
C ASP A 94 -2.01 -11.94 12.80
N GLY A 95 -2.96 -12.09 11.87
CA GLY A 95 -4.39 -11.86 12.11
C GLY A 95 -5.08 -11.11 10.98
N VAL A 96 -6.29 -10.64 11.23
CA VAL A 96 -7.18 -10.01 10.25
C VAL A 96 -7.47 -8.55 10.60
N ILE A 97 -7.29 -7.67 9.62
CA ILE A 97 -7.81 -6.30 9.67
C ILE A 97 -9.04 -6.19 8.79
N GLN A 98 -10.13 -5.64 9.33
CA GLN A 98 -11.39 -5.45 8.59
C GLN A 98 -11.48 -4.03 8.03
N ILE A 99 -12.08 -3.89 6.86
CA ILE A 99 -12.40 -2.60 6.25
C ILE A 99 -13.90 -2.51 6.03
N PHE A 100 -14.49 -1.53 6.68
CA PHE A 100 -15.89 -1.11 6.54
C PHE A 100 -15.95 0.21 5.78
N ASN A 101 -17.02 0.40 5.02
CA ASN A 101 -17.16 1.54 4.13
C ASN A 101 -18.40 2.36 4.48
N LEU A 102 -18.32 3.67 4.31
CA LEU A 102 -19.51 4.53 4.41
C LEU A 102 -20.56 4.21 3.32
N PHE A 103 -20.11 3.66 2.19
CA PHE A 103 -20.95 3.11 1.13
C PHE A 103 -20.11 2.14 0.29
N ASN A 104 -20.78 1.20 -0.39
CA ASN A 104 -20.12 0.01 -0.94
C ASN A 104 -19.96 -0.04 -2.47
N ILE A 105 -20.22 1.06 -3.18
CA ILE A 105 -20.01 1.14 -4.63
C ILE A 105 -18.51 1.09 -4.95
N ARG A 106 -18.12 0.15 -5.81
CA ARG A 106 -16.75 -0.02 -6.29
C ARG A 106 -16.48 0.87 -7.50
N ASN A 107 -15.95 2.08 -7.27
CA ASN A 107 -15.54 2.98 -8.34
C ASN A 107 -14.35 3.87 -7.91
N ALA A 108 -13.19 3.76 -8.56
CA ALA A 108 -12.00 4.52 -8.17
C ALA A 108 -12.18 6.06 -8.25
N ASP A 109 -13.11 6.54 -9.07
CA ASP A 109 -13.53 7.93 -9.11
C ASP A 109 -14.61 8.19 -8.05
N LEU A 110 -14.21 8.83 -6.95
CA LEU A 110 -15.13 9.18 -5.87
C LEU A 110 -16.27 10.08 -6.36
N ALA A 111 -16.01 11.07 -7.20
CA ALA A 111 -17.07 11.98 -7.66
C ALA A 111 -18.12 11.24 -8.50
N GLN A 112 -17.69 10.27 -9.30
CA GLN A 112 -18.60 9.40 -10.02
C GLN A 112 -19.33 8.43 -9.08
N ALA A 113 -18.63 7.83 -8.11
CA ALA A 113 -19.22 6.94 -7.11
C ALA A 113 -20.35 7.61 -6.32
N LEU A 114 -20.21 8.89 -5.97
CA LEU A 114 -21.25 9.67 -5.29
C LEU A 114 -22.48 9.91 -6.18
N LYS A 115 -22.27 10.22 -7.46
CA LYS A 115 -23.38 10.35 -8.42
C LYS A 115 -24.12 9.03 -8.61
N ASP A 116 -23.38 7.93 -8.65
CA ASP A 116 -23.92 6.57 -8.80
C ASP A 116 -24.70 6.15 -7.55
N GLY A 117 -24.23 6.51 -6.36
CA GLY A 117 -24.90 6.24 -5.07
C GLY A 117 -26.35 6.72 -5.01
N LYS A 118 -26.67 7.85 -5.66
CA LYS A 118 -28.04 8.36 -5.73
C LYS A 118 -29.01 7.47 -6.50
N ARG A 119 -28.48 6.55 -7.31
CA ARG A 119 -29.24 5.62 -8.16
C ARG A 119 -29.14 4.18 -7.69
N ALA A 120 -28.41 3.92 -6.61
CA ALA A 120 -28.21 2.59 -6.06
C ALA A 120 -29.55 2.00 -5.56
N LYS A 121 -29.80 0.75 -5.90
CA LYS A 121 -31.02 0.01 -5.52
C LYS A 121 -30.74 -1.19 -4.65
N GLU A 122 -29.49 -1.65 -4.60
CA GLU A 122 -29.12 -2.77 -3.74
C GLU A 122 -29.00 -2.35 -2.27
N SER A 123 -29.55 -3.17 -1.37
CA SER A 123 -29.47 -2.95 0.08
C SER A 123 -28.02 -2.89 0.56
N VAL A 124 -27.14 -3.69 -0.04
CA VAL A 124 -25.70 -3.71 0.25
C VAL A 124 -24.98 -2.41 -0.10
N TYR A 125 -25.66 -1.41 -0.67
CA TYR A 125 -25.12 -0.05 -0.78
C TYR A 125 -24.60 0.48 0.56
N SER A 126 -25.30 0.15 1.65
CA SER A 126 -24.93 0.49 3.03
C SER A 126 -25.10 -0.74 3.92
N THR A 127 -24.09 -1.08 4.71
CA THR A 127 -24.07 -2.27 5.59
C THR A 127 -23.80 -1.89 7.04
N ILE A 128 -24.10 -0.65 7.43
CA ILE A 128 -23.61 -0.03 8.67
C ILE A 128 -24.08 -0.76 9.92
N GLU A 129 -25.36 -1.17 9.96
CA GLU A 129 -25.91 -1.90 11.10
C GLU A 129 -25.18 -3.25 11.28
N ASP A 130 -24.99 -4.00 10.19
CA ASP A 130 -24.25 -5.27 10.18
C ASP A 130 -22.77 -5.09 10.52
N ASP A 131 -22.17 -3.98 10.09
CA ASP A 131 -20.78 -3.64 10.35
C ASP A 131 -20.58 -3.24 11.82
N ILE A 132 -21.51 -2.50 12.41
CA ILE A 132 -21.50 -2.18 13.84
C ILE A 132 -21.75 -3.43 14.68
N ALA A 133 -22.73 -4.26 14.30
CA ALA A 133 -23.00 -5.53 14.98
C ALA A 133 -21.78 -6.44 14.97
N SER A 134 -21.09 -6.54 13.82
CA SER A 134 -19.80 -7.21 13.70
C SER A 134 -18.78 -6.67 14.68
N MET A 135 -18.53 -5.35 14.63
CA MET A 135 -17.52 -4.70 15.45
C MET A 135 -17.75 -4.85 16.95
N ARG A 136 -18.99 -5.06 17.39
CA ARG A 136 -19.32 -5.29 18.79
C ARG A 136 -18.78 -6.63 19.32
N THR A 137 -18.52 -7.60 18.44
CA THR A 137 -18.11 -8.96 18.83
C THR A 137 -16.62 -9.09 19.17
N PHE A 138 -15.81 -8.05 18.93
CA PHE A 138 -14.37 -8.09 19.17
C PHE A 138 -13.81 -6.81 19.78
N SER A 139 -12.82 -6.95 20.65
CA SER A 139 -12.12 -5.83 21.29
C SER A 139 -10.84 -5.50 20.53
N ALA A 140 -10.99 -5.05 19.27
CA ALA A 140 -9.88 -4.65 18.42
C ALA A 140 -9.90 -3.15 18.15
N PRO A 141 -8.73 -2.50 17.96
CA PRO A 141 -8.71 -1.08 17.68
C PRO A 141 -9.32 -0.73 16.32
N VAL A 142 -10.03 0.40 16.27
CA VAL A 142 -10.73 0.85 15.07
C VAL A 142 -10.21 2.22 14.64
N TYR A 143 -9.74 2.32 13.39
CA TYR A 143 -9.33 3.59 12.81
C TYR A 143 -10.41 4.17 11.90
N ILE A 144 -10.78 5.43 12.12
CA ILE A 144 -11.66 6.19 11.23
C ILE A 144 -10.84 7.02 10.24
N GLY A 145 -10.99 6.74 8.95
CA GLY A 145 -10.19 7.31 7.87
C GLY A 145 -10.99 7.74 6.64
N TRP A 146 -12.24 8.20 6.77
CA TRP A 146 -13.06 8.64 5.62
C TRP A 146 -12.72 10.04 5.08
N GLY A 147 -11.82 10.79 5.72
CA GLY A 147 -11.44 12.15 5.32
C GLY A 147 -12.61 13.13 5.52
N GLY A 148 -12.80 14.03 4.56
CA GLY A 148 -13.94 14.96 4.58
C GLY A 148 -15.28 14.34 4.18
N LEU A 149 -15.34 13.05 3.82
CA LEU A 149 -16.56 12.44 3.28
C LEU A 149 -17.69 12.39 4.32
N GLY A 150 -17.37 12.08 5.59
CA GLY A 150 -18.35 12.04 6.67
C GLY A 150 -18.95 13.40 7.01
N ASN A 151 -18.41 14.50 6.47
CA ASN A 151 -18.94 15.86 6.64
C ASN A 151 -19.94 16.23 5.54
N LEU A 152 -20.13 15.39 4.52
CA LEU A 152 -21.16 15.62 3.51
C LEU A 152 -22.52 15.24 4.09
N LEU A 153 -23.53 16.10 3.90
CA LEU A 153 -24.92 15.88 4.34
C LEU A 153 -25.45 14.47 3.99
N GLU A 154 -25.08 13.93 2.83
CA GLU A 154 -25.49 12.60 2.36
C GLU A 154 -24.91 11.41 3.15
N PHE A 155 -23.81 11.60 3.90
CA PHE A 155 -23.17 10.58 4.74
C PHE A 155 -23.12 10.96 6.21
N GLU A 156 -23.67 12.10 6.59
CA GLU A 156 -23.58 12.63 7.95
C GLU A 156 -24.22 11.66 8.95
N GLN A 157 -25.38 11.09 8.63
CA GLN A 157 -26.05 10.10 9.47
C GLN A 157 -25.18 8.86 9.69
N GLN A 158 -24.67 8.29 8.59
CA GLN A 158 -23.83 7.10 8.57
C GLN A 158 -22.52 7.31 9.35
N ALA A 159 -21.87 8.45 9.12
CA ALA A 159 -20.62 8.81 9.78
C ALA A 159 -20.83 9.02 11.29
N ASN A 160 -21.93 9.68 11.69
CA ASN A 160 -22.28 9.86 13.09
C ASN A 160 -22.60 8.53 13.79
N GLN A 161 -23.27 7.59 13.11
CA GLN A 161 -23.53 6.25 13.67
C GLN A 161 -22.23 5.51 13.97
N TYR A 162 -21.32 5.41 13.00
CA TYR A 162 -20.01 4.81 13.23
C TYR A 162 -19.23 5.55 14.30
N PHE A 163 -19.17 6.88 14.24
CA PHE A 163 -18.41 7.68 15.20
C PHE A 163 -18.93 7.50 16.63
N ALA A 164 -20.24 7.58 16.84
CA ALA A 164 -20.84 7.41 18.16
C ALA A 164 -20.56 6.01 18.71
N PHE A 165 -20.73 4.97 17.89
CA PHE A 165 -20.41 3.59 18.29
C PHE A 165 -18.92 3.43 18.63
N ILE A 166 -18.03 3.86 17.74
CA ILE A 166 -16.58 3.70 17.89
C ILE A 166 -16.03 4.48 19.10
N LYS A 167 -16.48 5.72 19.29
CA LYS A 167 -16.01 6.56 20.42
C LYS A 167 -16.64 6.14 21.74
N ASN A 168 -17.95 5.87 21.78
CA ASN A 168 -18.69 5.74 23.02
C ASN A 168 -18.82 4.29 23.49
N GLU A 169 -19.08 3.35 22.56
CA GLU A 169 -19.18 1.92 22.90
C GLU A 169 -17.82 1.24 22.87
N LEU A 170 -17.04 1.39 21.78
CA LEU A 170 -15.71 0.75 21.65
C LEU A 170 -14.57 1.51 22.33
N ARG A 171 -14.86 2.65 22.98
CA ARG A 171 -13.89 3.45 23.75
C ARG A 171 -12.60 3.74 22.98
N GLN A 172 -12.74 4.11 21.70
CA GLN A 172 -11.60 4.61 20.92
C GLN A 172 -11.28 6.06 21.31
N ASP A 173 -10.62 6.21 22.45
CA ASP A 173 -10.33 7.48 23.12
C ASP A 173 -9.25 8.34 22.43
N TYR A 174 -8.72 7.90 21.29
CA TYR A 174 -7.96 8.78 20.40
C TYR A 174 -8.82 9.84 19.70
N LEU A 175 -10.14 9.68 19.73
CA LEU A 175 -11.11 10.60 19.16
C LEU A 175 -11.64 11.55 20.23
N TRP A 176 -11.79 12.82 19.88
CA TRP A 176 -12.55 13.78 20.69
C TRP A 176 -14.04 13.44 20.67
N HIS A 177 -14.78 13.74 21.73
CA HIS A 177 -16.25 13.59 21.75
C HIS A 177 -16.97 14.47 20.73
N ASP A 178 -16.43 15.66 20.45
CA ASP A 178 -16.92 16.56 19.41
C ASP A 178 -16.46 16.06 18.04
N PHE A 179 -17.41 15.59 17.23
CA PHE A 179 -17.18 15.08 15.88
C PHE A 179 -16.33 16.04 15.03
N SER A 180 -16.63 17.35 15.10
CA SER A 180 -16.00 18.39 14.26
C SER A 180 -14.53 18.64 14.58
N ARG A 181 -14.07 18.29 15.80
CA ARG A 181 -12.67 18.41 16.22
C ARG A 181 -11.78 17.31 15.66
N ASN A 182 -12.37 16.23 15.13
CA ASN A 182 -11.63 15.09 14.64
C ASN A 182 -11.20 15.27 13.18
N LEU A 183 -9.98 14.86 12.87
CA LEU A 183 -9.37 15.08 11.55
C LEU A 183 -9.73 14.01 10.51
N PHE A 184 -10.14 12.82 10.96
CA PHE A 184 -10.56 11.65 10.15
C PHE A 184 -9.67 11.36 8.93
N TYR A 185 -8.37 11.66 8.98
CA TYR A 185 -7.52 11.61 7.79
C TYR A 185 -7.51 10.24 7.12
N HIS A 186 -7.70 10.23 5.81
CA HIS A 186 -7.57 8.98 5.05
C HIS A 186 -6.13 8.42 5.15
N PRO A 187 -5.92 7.09 5.23
CA PRO A 187 -4.58 6.50 5.34
C PRO A 187 -3.58 7.00 4.28
N GLN A 188 -4.05 7.23 3.04
CA GLN A 188 -3.24 7.87 1.97
C GLN A 188 -2.72 9.27 2.30
N TYR A 189 -3.49 10.06 3.04
CA TYR A 189 -3.02 11.35 3.52
C TYR A 189 -2.15 11.16 4.76
N LEU A 190 -2.65 10.45 5.78
CA LEU A 190 -1.97 10.24 7.06
C LEU A 190 -0.54 9.72 6.90
N LEU A 191 -0.36 8.68 6.09
CA LEU A 191 0.94 8.00 5.90
C LEU A 191 1.62 8.33 4.57
N GLY A 192 0.94 9.08 3.71
CA GLY A 192 1.47 9.54 2.43
C GLY A 192 1.81 11.03 2.45
N ARG A 193 0.97 11.84 1.82
CA ARG A 193 1.24 13.28 1.57
C ARG A 193 1.31 14.11 2.86
N GLY A 194 0.51 13.76 3.86
CA GLY A 194 0.39 14.45 5.14
C GLY A 194 1.36 13.97 6.22
N LYS A 195 2.12 12.89 6.00
CA LYS A 195 2.87 12.18 7.06
C LYS A 195 3.79 13.03 7.94
N ASN A 196 4.32 14.13 7.42
CA ASN A 196 5.22 15.02 8.15
C ASN A 196 4.52 16.22 8.80
N ARG A 197 3.20 16.39 8.59
CA ARG A 197 2.40 17.47 9.17
C ARG A 197 2.13 17.21 10.65
N LYS A 198 2.17 18.26 11.47
CA LYS A 198 1.93 18.18 12.93
C LYS A 198 0.64 17.43 13.27
N HIS A 199 -0.46 17.78 12.61
CA HIS A 199 -1.76 17.12 12.80
C HIS A 199 -1.79 15.65 12.42
N SER A 200 -1.09 15.25 11.36
CA SER A 200 -0.99 13.83 10.96
C SER A 200 -0.16 13.03 11.96
N LYS A 201 0.93 13.61 12.47
CA LYS A 201 1.74 12.99 13.52
C LYS A 201 0.95 12.84 14.82
N TRP A 202 0.27 13.90 15.25
CA TRP A 202 -0.61 13.86 16.42
C TRP A 202 -1.69 12.79 16.27
N LEU A 203 -2.41 12.74 15.15
CA LEU A 203 -3.48 11.76 14.95
C LEU A 203 -2.96 10.32 14.98
N LEU A 204 -1.80 10.07 14.38
CA LEU A 204 -1.18 8.75 14.42
C LEU A 204 -0.78 8.36 15.84
N ASN A 205 -0.18 9.28 16.60
CA ASN A 205 0.20 9.05 18.00
C ASN A 205 -1.04 8.81 18.87
N ALA A 206 -2.07 9.64 18.70
CA ALA A 206 -3.34 9.48 19.40
C ALA A 206 -3.93 8.10 19.14
N PHE A 207 -3.99 7.66 17.87
CA PHE A 207 -4.50 6.33 17.52
C PHE A 207 -3.65 5.20 18.12
N CYS A 208 -2.32 5.34 18.13
CA CYS A 208 -1.43 4.33 18.71
C CYS A 208 -1.64 4.22 20.23
N ALA A 209 -1.66 5.35 20.93
CA ALA A 209 -1.86 5.45 22.38
C ALA A 209 -3.32 5.25 22.82
N ASN A 210 -4.27 5.27 21.88
CA ASN A 210 -5.70 5.39 22.14
C ASN A 210 -6.05 6.54 23.10
N SER A 211 -5.49 7.73 22.88
CA SER A 211 -5.71 8.88 23.75
C SER A 211 -5.55 10.20 23.00
N THR A 212 -6.38 11.19 23.31
CA THR A 212 -6.25 12.56 22.81
C THR A 212 -5.09 13.34 23.43
N ASP A 213 -4.58 12.89 24.59
CA ASP A 213 -3.46 13.52 25.32
C ASP A 213 -2.10 13.07 24.78
N ALA A 214 -2.09 12.39 23.63
CA ALA A 214 -0.87 11.92 23.00
C ALA A 214 0.08 13.10 22.74
N ALA A 215 1.27 13.01 23.33
CA ALA A 215 2.34 13.98 23.13
C ALA A 215 2.61 14.15 21.63
N THR A 216 2.80 15.40 21.20
CA THR A 216 3.38 15.69 19.88
C THR A 216 4.82 15.18 19.77
N ASP A 217 5.46 14.94 20.92
CA ASP A 217 6.83 14.48 21.07
C ASP A 217 6.83 12.98 21.42
N PHE A 218 6.69 12.15 20.39
CA PHE A 218 7.20 10.79 20.45
C PHE A 218 8.56 10.75 19.77
N ALA A 219 9.51 10.04 20.39
CA ALA A 219 10.76 9.63 19.77
C ALA A 219 10.43 8.85 18.50
N TRP A 220 10.44 9.56 17.39
CA TRP A 220 10.35 9.01 16.06
C TRP A 220 11.43 7.92 15.96
N VAL A 221 11.01 6.66 15.85
CA VAL A 221 11.83 5.70 15.12
C VAL A 221 11.53 5.98 13.66
N PRO A 222 12.48 6.53 12.89
CA PRO A 222 12.36 6.60 11.45
C PRO A 222 11.87 5.27 10.88
N PRO A 223 10.86 5.25 9.99
CA PRO A 223 11.12 4.47 8.79
C PRO A 223 12.37 5.12 8.21
N ILE A 224 13.48 4.38 8.18
CA ILE A 224 14.80 4.90 7.81
C ILE A 224 14.59 5.73 6.54
N THR A 225 14.64 7.04 6.73
CA THR A 225 14.43 7.98 5.64
C THR A 225 15.78 8.04 5.00
N ILE A 226 16.04 7.02 4.20
CA ILE A 226 17.29 6.86 3.50
C ILE A 226 17.33 8.00 2.51
N ASP A 227 18.11 9.03 2.82
CA ASP A 227 18.31 10.12 1.89
C ASP A 227 19.04 9.55 0.68
N ARG A 228 18.44 9.70 -0.50
CA ARG A 228 19.08 9.27 -1.75
C ARG A 228 20.46 9.91 -1.90
N ALA A 229 20.66 11.14 -1.39
CA ALA A 229 21.94 11.82 -1.46
C ALA A 229 22.99 11.05 -0.66
N GLN A 230 22.65 10.61 0.56
CA GLN A 230 23.53 9.80 1.39
C GLN A 230 23.87 8.45 0.75
N ILE A 231 22.91 7.78 0.08
CA ILE A 231 23.24 6.57 -0.69
C ILE A 231 24.19 6.91 -1.84
N ILE A 232 23.88 7.94 -2.63
CA ILE A 232 24.69 8.34 -3.78
C ILE A 232 26.12 8.66 -3.34
N ASP A 233 26.29 9.42 -2.28
CA ASP A 233 27.60 9.81 -1.75
C ASP A 233 28.36 8.58 -1.25
N ALA A 234 27.71 7.71 -0.48
CA ALA A 234 28.30 6.45 -0.02
C ALA A 234 28.70 5.50 -1.17
N VAL A 235 27.98 5.52 -2.29
CA VAL A 235 28.36 4.74 -3.49
C VAL A 235 29.50 5.44 -4.25
N LYS A 236 29.47 6.78 -4.35
CA LYS A 236 30.54 7.57 -5.00
C LYS A 236 31.90 7.37 -4.33
N GLU A 237 31.94 7.30 -3.01
CA GLU A 237 33.17 7.04 -2.25
C GLU A 237 33.85 5.71 -2.61
N ARG A 238 33.07 4.75 -3.17
CA ARG A 238 33.54 3.40 -3.52
C ARG A 238 33.62 3.16 -5.03
N THR A 239 33.36 4.18 -5.84
CA THR A 239 33.28 4.03 -7.29
C THR A 239 34.11 5.08 -7.99
N ASP A 240 34.49 4.77 -9.23
CA ASP A 240 35.26 5.68 -10.07
C ASP A 240 34.39 6.87 -10.49
N ALA A 241 34.83 8.08 -10.15
CA ALA A 241 34.15 9.33 -10.46
C ALA A 241 33.89 9.52 -11.97
N SER A 242 34.74 8.98 -12.84
CA SER A 242 34.60 9.09 -14.30
C SER A 242 33.39 8.32 -14.85
N LYS A 243 32.85 7.36 -14.08
CA LYS A 243 31.70 6.53 -14.47
C LYS A 243 30.36 7.09 -14.03
N TRP A 244 30.36 8.29 -13.42
CA TRP A 244 29.15 8.97 -12.99
C TRP A 244 28.66 9.93 -14.06
N TYR A 245 27.37 9.84 -14.35
CA TYR A 245 26.66 10.71 -15.28
C TYR A 245 25.55 11.43 -14.55
N GLU A 246 25.44 12.73 -14.78
CA GLU A 246 24.57 13.60 -13.98
C GLU A 246 24.86 13.43 -12.48
N LYS A 247 24.00 13.97 -11.60
CA LYS A 247 24.23 13.88 -10.15
C LYS A 247 23.76 12.55 -9.52
N CYS A 248 23.20 11.62 -10.29
CA CYS A 248 22.50 10.44 -9.74
C CYS A 248 22.58 9.15 -10.58
N ARG A 249 23.47 9.05 -11.56
CA ARG A 249 23.60 7.84 -12.38
C ARG A 249 25.04 7.33 -12.39
N PHE A 250 25.18 6.01 -12.32
CA PHE A 250 26.47 5.33 -12.30
C PHE A 250 26.49 4.21 -13.33
N GLN A 251 27.49 4.23 -14.21
CA GLN A 251 27.72 3.16 -15.16
C GLN A 251 28.52 2.03 -14.51
N PHE A 252 27.84 0.93 -14.20
CA PHE A 252 28.45 -0.21 -13.51
C PHE A 252 28.88 -1.32 -14.47
N TYR A 253 28.36 -1.34 -15.71
CA TYR A 253 28.71 -2.32 -16.75
C TYR A 253 28.74 -1.64 -18.12
N GLN A 254 29.48 -2.22 -19.08
CA GLN A 254 29.46 -1.71 -20.46
C GLN A 254 28.03 -1.76 -21.00
N GLY A 255 27.52 -0.62 -21.45
CA GLY A 255 26.15 -0.48 -21.94
C GLY A 255 25.06 -0.35 -20.86
N LEU A 256 25.32 -0.54 -19.55
CA LEU A 256 24.31 -0.38 -18.49
C LEU A 256 24.70 0.63 -17.41
N GLN A 257 23.68 1.35 -16.96
CA GLN A 257 23.77 2.27 -15.84
C GLN A 257 22.63 2.09 -14.86
N VAL A 258 22.94 2.34 -13.59
CA VAL A 258 21.97 2.45 -12.51
C VAL A 258 21.65 3.92 -12.27
N THR A 259 20.38 4.22 -12.01
CA THR A 259 19.87 5.54 -11.61
C THR A 259 19.31 5.44 -10.21
N PHE A 260 19.82 6.28 -9.30
CA PHE A 260 19.38 6.38 -7.92
C PHE A 260 18.18 7.36 -7.83
N ASP A 261 16.98 6.82 -7.67
CA ASP A 261 15.76 7.61 -7.50
C ASP A 261 15.36 7.69 -6.00
N LYS A 262 14.25 8.35 -5.67
CA LYS A 262 13.81 8.62 -4.30
C LYS A 262 13.72 7.39 -3.40
N LYS A 263 13.40 6.22 -3.94
CA LYS A 263 13.19 4.97 -3.18
C LYS A 263 13.71 3.72 -3.88
N THR A 264 14.27 3.86 -5.08
CA THR A 264 14.56 2.74 -5.96
C THR A 264 15.89 2.95 -6.65
N VAL A 265 16.54 1.84 -6.99
CA VAL A 265 17.50 1.78 -8.08
C VAL A 265 16.79 1.36 -9.35
N ASN A 266 17.08 2.06 -10.45
CA ASN A 266 16.53 1.76 -11.77
C ASN A 266 17.68 1.51 -12.75
N ILE A 267 17.66 0.39 -13.46
CA ILE A 267 18.67 0.04 -14.45
C ILE A 267 18.13 0.32 -15.85
N ARG A 268 18.98 0.88 -16.70
CA ARG A 268 18.72 1.10 -18.13
C ARG A 268 20.01 1.06 -18.93
N PHE A 269 19.88 1.16 -20.25
CA PHE A 269 21.00 1.35 -21.16
C PHE A 269 21.62 2.75 -21.04
N VAL A 270 22.93 2.80 -21.31
CA VAL A 270 23.68 4.05 -21.43
C VAL A 270 23.33 4.75 -22.75
N GLU A 271 23.32 3.99 -23.84
CA GLU A 271 23.02 4.50 -25.18
C GLU A 271 21.53 4.46 -25.49
N ARG A 272 21.10 5.28 -26.45
CA ARG A 272 19.73 5.27 -26.97
C ARG A 272 19.59 4.14 -27.98
N SER A 273 18.36 3.66 -28.17
CA SER A 273 18.00 2.75 -29.26
C SER A 273 18.24 3.40 -30.62
N GLU A 274 18.14 2.61 -31.69
CA GLU A 274 18.17 3.09 -33.09
C GLU A 274 17.10 4.18 -33.33
N ASN A 275 15.95 4.06 -32.65
CA ASN A 275 14.87 5.04 -32.67
C ASN A 275 15.15 6.29 -31.80
N ARG A 276 16.37 6.44 -31.28
CA ARG A 276 16.81 7.55 -30.42
C ARG A 276 16.00 7.67 -29.12
N THR A 277 15.47 6.57 -28.60
CA THR A 277 14.72 6.51 -27.34
C THR A 277 15.47 5.69 -26.29
N PHE A 278 15.00 5.74 -25.04
CA PHE A 278 15.41 4.79 -24.00
C PHE A 278 14.37 3.70 -23.77
N THR A 279 13.36 3.58 -24.65
CA THR A 279 12.23 2.71 -24.40
C THR A 279 12.65 1.24 -24.59
N PRO A 280 12.50 0.37 -23.58
CA PRO A 280 12.98 -1.02 -23.64
C PRO A 280 12.49 -1.80 -24.86
N ARG A 281 11.27 -1.56 -25.34
CA ARG A 281 10.71 -2.23 -26.52
C ARG A 281 11.43 -1.91 -27.83
N ASP A 282 12.16 -0.81 -27.88
CA ASP A 282 12.88 -0.35 -29.07
C ASP A 282 14.29 -0.98 -29.15
N TYR A 283 14.66 -1.83 -28.19
CA TYR A 283 15.89 -2.63 -28.23
C TYR A 283 15.53 -4.04 -28.69
N HIS A 284 15.99 -4.43 -29.89
CA HIS A 284 15.63 -5.72 -30.50
C HIS A 284 16.75 -6.79 -30.39
N GLY A 285 17.89 -6.45 -29.79
CA GLY A 285 19.04 -7.35 -29.68
C GLY A 285 18.90 -8.47 -28.65
N LYS A 286 19.52 -9.63 -28.92
CA LYS A 286 19.61 -10.76 -27.96
C LYS A 286 20.21 -10.34 -26.62
N ALA A 287 21.17 -9.41 -26.65
CA ALA A 287 21.81 -8.89 -25.46
C ALA A 287 20.82 -8.16 -24.53
N TYR A 288 19.86 -7.39 -25.09
CA TYR A 288 18.80 -6.73 -24.33
C TYR A 288 17.87 -7.74 -23.66
N GLN A 289 17.38 -8.71 -24.43
CA GLN A 289 16.48 -9.73 -23.91
C GLN A 289 17.14 -10.49 -22.76
N MET A 290 18.43 -10.81 -22.92
CA MET A 290 19.20 -11.51 -21.90
C MET A 290 19.45 -10.67 -20.65
N ALA A 291 19.83 -9.39 -20.80
CA ALA A 291 20.05 -8.49 -19.68
C ALA A 291 18.75 -8.29 -18.87
N THR A 292 17.64 -8.05 -19.56
CA THR A 292 16.32 -7.91 -18.93
C THR A 292 15.93 -9.20 -18.20
N LYS A 293 16.05 -10.36 -18.87
CA LYS A 293 15.77 -11.66 -18.28
C LYS A 293 16.59 -11.91 -17.00
N ILE A 294 17.90 -11.63 -17.03
CA ILE A 294 18.78 -11.78 -15.86
C ILE A 294 18.30 -10.90 -14.71
N LEU A 295 18.00 -9.62 -14.96
CA LEU A 295 17.56 -8.70 -13.90
C LEU A 295 16.25 -9.17 -13.25
N LEU A 296 15.28 -9.60 -14.06
CA LEU A 296 13.97 -10.05 -13.59
C LEU A 296 14.06 -11.39 -12.86
N GLU A 297 14.64 -12.41 -13.50
CA GLU A 297 14.61 -13.79 -13.02
C GLU A 297 15.66 -14.07 -11.94
N ASN A 298 16.88 -13.52 -12.08
CA ASN A 298 17.98 -13.85 -11.17
C ASN A 298 18.10 -12.87 -9.99
N PHE A 299 17.65 -11.63 -10.18
CA PHE A 299 17.85 -10.56 -9.20
C PHE A 299 16.55 -9.91 -8.71
N GLY A 300 15.39 -10.35 -9.19
CA GLY A 300 14.08 -9.91 -8.68
C GLY A 300 13.75 -8.43 -8.98
N TYR A 301 14.28 -7.88 -10.07
CA TYR A 301 13.88 -6.55 -10.55
C TYR A 301 12.49 -6.62 -11.20
N ILE A 302 11.75 -5.51 -11.11
CA ILE A 302 10.43 -5.34 -11.74
C ILE A 302 10.56 -4.44 -12.97
N GLY A 303 9.82 -4.72 -14.04
CA GLY A 303 9.88 -3.98 -15.32
C GLY A 303 9.75 -4.94 -16.51
N PRO A 304 10.02 -4.50 -17.75
CA PRO A 304 10.42 -3.15 -18.18
C PRO A 304 9.29 -2.10 -18.14
N GLU A 305 9.60 -0.84 -17.85
CA GLU A 305 8.64 0.28 -17.84
C GLU A 305 9.32 1.60 -18.26
N ASN A 306 8.70 2.35 -19.18
CA ASN A 306 9.18 3.65 -19.69
C ASN A 306 10.59 3.57 -20.29
N ALA A 307 11.61 3.92 -19.51
CA ALA A 307 13.03 3.91 -19.89
C ALA A 307 13.86 2.87 -19.12
N TRP A 308 13.22 2.07 -18.25
CA TRP A 308 13.89 1.20 -17.29
C TRP A 308 13.68 -0.26 -17.67
N ILE A 309 14.76 -1.02 -17.71
CA ILE A 309 14.71 -2.47 -17.93
C ILE A 309 14.55 -3.25 -16.63
N GLY A 310 14.84 -2.61 -15.49
CA GLY A 310 14.58 -3.17 -14.17
C GLY A 310 14.54 -2.09 -13.09
N ARG A 311 13.65 -2.24 -12.13
CA ARG A 311 13.50 -1.39 -10.94
C ARG A 311 13.49 -2.26 -9.68
N LYS A 312 14.17 -1.81 -8.62
CA LYS A 312 14.17 -2.47 -7.32
C LYS A 312 14.18 -1.46 -6.17
N GLN A 313 13.42 -1.73 -5.11
CA GLN A 313 13.28 -0.82 -3.96
C GLN A 313 14.52 -0.87 -3.06
N TYR A 314 14.89 0.24 -2.43
CA TYR A 314 16.00 0.26 -1.46
C TYR A 314 15.81 -0.72 -0.31
N ALA A 315 14.56 -0.92 0.13
CA ALA A 315 14.23 -1.87 1.19
C ALA A 315 14.59 -3.34 0.86
N SER A 316 14.83 -3.67 -0.42
CA SER A 316 15.31 -5.01 -0.82
C SER A 316 16.81 -5.21 -0.59
N PHE A 317 17.56 -4.16 -0.29
CA PHE A 317 19.02 -4.20 -0.12
C PHE A 317 19.45 -4.11 1.35
N GLY A 318 18.63 -3.51 2.22
CA GLY A 318 18.97 -3.33 3.62
C GLY A 318 18.02 -2.39 4.34
N ALA A 319 18.31 -2.16 5.63
CA ALA A 319 17.51 -1.27 6.46
C ALA A 319 18.08 0.16 6.46
N ASN A 320 19.39 0.32 6.62
CA ASN A 320 20.06 1.62 6.76
C ASN A 320 20.92 2.00 5.52
N VAL A 321 21.47 3.23 5.50
CA VAL A 321 22.28 3.73 4.38
C VAL A 321 23.47 2.82 4.06
N ALA A 322 24.17 2.33 5.09
CA ALA A 322 25.33 1.45 4.92
C ALA A 322 24.90 0.10 4.31
N ASP A 323 23.91 -0.57 4.91
CA ASP A 323 23.40 -1.86 4.40
C ASP A 323 22.92 -1.73 2.95
N ILE A 324 22.17 -0.67 2.64
CA ILE A 324 21.59 -0.47 1.32
C ILE A 324 22.67 -0.21 0.29
N SER A 325 23.61 0.67 0.60
CA SER A 325 24.68 1.00 -0.34
C SER A 325 25.62 -0.20 -0.55
N ASP A 326 25.93 -0.97 0.49
CA ASP A 326 26.63 -2.25 0.41
C ASP A 326 25.88 -3.28 -0.43
N GLY A 327 24.57 -3.44 -0.17
CA GLY A 327 23.70 -4.37 -0.88
C GLY A 327 23.60 -4.03 -2.37
N ILE A 328 23.45 -2.74 -2.70
CA ILE A 328 23.47 -2.26 -4.09
C ILE A 328 24.81 -2.59 -4.74
N MET A 329 25.95 -2.28 -4.10
CA MET A 329 27.26 -2.54 -4.69
C MET A 329 27.53 -4.04 -4.91
N LYS A 330 27.17 -4.88 -3.95
CA LYS A 330 27.26 -6.35 -4.07
C LYS A 330 26.38 -6.87 -5.20
N GLU A 331 25.15 -6.35 -5.34
CA GLU A 331 24.24 -6.78 -6.39
C GLU A 331 24.71 -6.32 -7.78
N LEU A 332 25.16 -5.07 -7.94
CA LEU A 332 25.71 -4.58 -9.22
C LEU A 332 26.96 -5.35 -9.65
N ALA A 333 27.83 -5.73 -8.70
CA ALA A 333 28.98 -6.59 -8.97
C ALA A 333 28.54 -8.01 -9.39
N SER A 334 27.50 -8.55 -8.75
CA SER A 334 26.94 -9.87 -9.06
C SER A 334 26.26 -9.91 -10.43
N ILE A 335 25.53 -8.85 -10.80
CA ILE A 335 24.96 -8.66 -12.13
C ILE A 335 26.09 -8.60 -13.16
N THR A 336 27.12 -7.79 -12.93
CA THR A 336 28.29 -7.66 -13.81
C THR A 336 28.98 -9.01 -14.05
N SER A 337 29.24 -9.76 -12.98
CA SER A 337 29.85 -11.10 -13.08
C SER A 337 28.97 -12.07 -13.87
N THR A 338 27.65 -12.00 -13.69
CA THR A 338 26.70 -12.86 -14.41
C THR A 338 26.62 -12.52 -15.89
N LEU A 339 26.61 -11.23 -16.25
CA LEU A 339 26.62 -10.78 -17.64
C LEU A 339 27.93 -11.20 -18.35
N LYS A 340 29.08 -11.02 -17.69
CA LYS A 340 30.38 -11.48 -18.22
C LYS A 340 30.43 -12.99 -18.43
N ARG A 341 29.98 -13.79 -17.47
CA ARG A 341 29.94 -15.26 -17.58
C ARG A 341 29.06 -15.75 -18.72
N LYS A 342 27.99 -15.02 -19.03
CA LYS A 342 27.09 -15.33 -20.16
C LYS A 342 27.51 -14.66 -21.47
N ALA A 343 28.71 -14.06 -21.51
CA ALA A 343 29.26 -13.35 -22.67
C ALA A 343 28.30 -12.31 -23.28
N VAL A 344 27.52 -11.63 -22.43
CA VAL A 344 26.56 -10.62 -22.88
C VAL A 344 27.30 -9.30 -23.13
N LEU A 345 27.55 -9.00 -24.40
CA LEU A 345 28.05 -7.70 -24.86
C LEU A 345 26.85 -6.83 -25.24
N LEU A 346 26.73 -5.67 -24.59
CA LEU A 346 25.61 -4.74 -24.75
C LEU A 346 26.00 -3.53 -25.59
#